data_AF-A0A174JWG0-F1
#
_entry.id   AF-A0A174JWG0-F1
#
_cell.length_a   1.000
_cell.length_b   1.000
_cell.length_c   1.000
_cell.angle_alpha   90.00
_cell.angle_beta   90.00
_cell.angle_gamma   90.00
#
_symmetry.space_group_name_H-M   'P 1'
#
loop_
_entity.id
_entity.type
_entity.pdbx_description
1 polymer ?
#
loop_
_entity_poly.entity_id
_entity_poly.type
_entity_poly.pdbx_seq_one_letter_code
_entity_poly.pdbx_strand_id
1 'polypeptide(L)' 'MGLSRDSVGIKSVDCGLEIRKRQEDDKVIALAGNPNVGKSTVFNEMTGMNQHTGNLT' A
#
# COMPACT_ATOMS: atom_id res chain seq x y z
N MET A 1 2.83 3.98 15.10
CA MET A 1 1.90 4.56 14.11
C MET A 1 1.77 3.58 12.95
N GLY A 2 0.76 2.72 13.00
CA GLY A 2 0.48 1.77 11.92
C GLY A 2 -0.50 2.38 10.92
N LEU A 3 -0.48 1.88 9.68
CA LEU A 3 -1.52 2.18 8.69
C LEU A 3 -2.87 1.87 9.33
N SER A 4 -3.73 2.89 9.47
CA SER A 4 -5.03 2.72 10.11
C SER A 4 -5.92 1.80 9.28
N ARG A 5 -6.96 1.24 9.89
CA ARG A 5 -7.95 0.42 9.19
C ARG A 5 -8.56 1.12 7.98
N ASP A 6 -8.63 2.45 8.02
CA ASP A 6 -9.12 3.29 6.93
C ASP A 6 -8.14 3.38 5.75
N SER A 7 -6.84 3.16 6.00
CA SER A 7 -5.79 3.15 4.98
C SER A 7 -5.51 1.77 4.38
N VAL A 8 -6.12 0.70 4.89
CA VAL A 8 -5.98 -0.66 4.31
C VAL A 8 -7.13 -0.93 3.36
N GLY A 9 -6.80 -0.99 2.07
CA GLY A 9 -7.71 -1.10 0.91
C GLY A 9 -8.52 -2.39 0.78
N ILE A 10 -9.14 -2.88 1.86
CA ILE A 10 -10.15 -3.94 1.78
C ILE A 10 -11.35 -3.50 0.90
N LYS A 11 -11.60 -2.19 0.79
CA LYS A 11 -12.57 -1.62 -0.17
C LYS A 11 -12.01 -1.44 -1.59
N SER A 12 -10.70 -1.56 -1.80
CA SER A 12 -10.05 -1.33 -3.10
C SER A 12 -10.07 -2.57 -4.00
N VAL A 13 -10.39 -3.74 -3.46
CA VAL A 13 -10.50 -4.96 -4.26
C VAL A 13 -11.69 -4.90 -5.22
N ASP A 14 -12.75 -4.18 -4.87
CA ASP A 14 -13.98 -4.10 -5.65
C ASP A 14 -14.00 -2.92 -6.66
N CYS A 15 -13.12 -1.93 -6.51
CA CYS A 15 -13.19 -0.70 -7.33
C CYS A 15 -12.38 -0.72 -8.63
N GLY A 16 -11.73 -1.82 -9.00
CA GLY A 16 -10.86 -1.85 -10.19
C GLY A 16 -9.63 -0.95 -10.00
N LEU A 17 -8.55 -1.53 -9.45
CA LEU A 17 -7.30 -0.81 -9.24
C LEU A 17 -6.55 -0.63 -10.57
N GLU A 18 -6.61 0.55 -11.20
CA GLU A 18 -5.78 0.88 -12.35
C GLU A 18 -4.36 1.22 -11.89
N ILE A 19 -3.44 0.28 -12.07
CA ILE A 19 -2.02 0.45 -11.73
C ILE A 19 -1.30 1.09 -12.93
N ARG A 20 -0.95 2.37 -12.83
CA ARG A 20 -0.14 3.06 -13.84
C ARG A 20 1.35 2.89 -13.53
N LYS A 21 2.06 2.18 -14.41
CA LYS A 21 3.52 2.08 -14.36
C LYS A 21 4.17 3.29 -15.04
N ARG A 22 5.35 3.70 -14.60
CA ARG A 22 6.13 4.75 -15.28
C ARG A 22 6.98 4.16 -16.41
N GLN A 23 7.46 2.93 -16.22
CA GLN A 23 8.18 2.14 -17.21
C GLN A 23 7.65 0.70 -17.24
N GLU A 24 7.80 -0.01 -18.36
CA GLU A 24 7.28 -1.37 -18.52
C GLU A 24 7.88 -2.36 -17.50
N ASP A 25 9.14 -2.15 -17.14
CA ASP A 25 9.92 -2.99 -16.22
C ASP A 25 9.62 -2.75 -14.74
N ASP A 26 8.88 -1.67 -14.40
CA ASP A 26 8.49 -1.34 -13.03
C ASP A 26 7.79 -2.53 -12.36
N LYS A 27 8.21 -2.83 -11.13
CA LYS A 27 7.60 -3.86 -10.29
C LYS A 27 6.54 -3.24 -9.38
N VAL A 28 5.37 -3.85 -9.36
CA VAL A 28 4.26 -3.43 -8.51
C VAL A 28 3.97 -4.55 -7.53
N ILE A 29 4.08 -4.24 -6.24
CA ILE A 29 4.02 -5.21 -5.15
C ILE A 29 2.90 -4.80 -4.20
N ALA A 30 1.98 -5.73 -3.93
CA ALA A 30 0.94 -5.55 -2.93
C ALA A 30 1.40 -6.16 -1.59
N LEU A 31 1.36 -5.37 -0.52
CA LEU A 31 1.61 -5.84 0.84
C LEU A 31 0.28 -6.00 1.59
N ALA A 32 -0.10 -7.25 1.88
CA ALA A 32 -1.36 -7.60 2.55
C ALA A 32 -1.12 -8.43 3.82
N GLY A 33 -2.10 -8.41 4.73
CA GLY A 33 -2.05 -9.19 5.96
C GLY A 33 -2.97 -8.65 7.06
N ASN A 34 -3.17 -9.45 8.11
CA ASN A 34 -4.07 -9.13 9.22
C ASN A 34 -3.74 -7.80 9.92
N PRO A 35 -4.70 -7.16 10.61
CA PRO A 35 -4.41 -5.98 11.42
C PRO A 35 -3.24 -6.23 12.39
N ASN A 36 -2.37 -5.23 12.56
CA ASN A 36 -1.28 -5.25 13.53
C ASN A 36 -0.14 -6.28 13.32
N VAL A 37 -0.07 -7.00 12.19
CA VAL A 37 1.03 -7.97 11.90
C VAL A 37 2.34 -7.34 11.41
N GLY A 38 2.56 -6.05 11.62
CA GLY A 38 3.83 -5.39 11.24
C GLY A 38 3.97 -4.98 9.77
N LYS A 39 2.89 -4.98 8.97
CA LYS A 39 2.93 -4.52 7.56
C LYS A 39 3.56 -3.13 7.40
N SER A 40 3.22 -2.19 8.28
CA SER A 40 3.78 -0.83 8.25
C SER A 40 5.27 -0.82 8.58
N THR A 41 5.75 -1.74 9.41
CA THR A 41 7.18 -1.89 9.71
C THR A 41 7.94 -2.28 8.45
N VAL A 42 7.49 -3.34 7.77
CA VAL A 42 8.09 -3.81 6.51
C VAL A 42 8.01 -2.73 5.43
N PHE A 43 6.86 -2.07 5.28
CA PHE A 43 6.71 -0.97 4.32
C PHE A 43 7.69 0.18 4.59
N ASN A 44 7.81 0.61 5.85
CA ASN A 44 8.70 1.71 6.23
C ASN A 44 10.18 1.34 6.06
N GLU A 45 10.57 0.11 6.40
CA GLU A 45 11.94 -0.37 6.17
C GLU A 45 12.30 -0.41 4.68
N MET A 46 11.36 -0.80 3.82
CA MET A 46 11.60 -0.88 2.37
C MET A 46 11.60 0.50 1.68
N THR A 47 10.83 1.47 2.17
CA THR A 47 10.62 2.76 1.48
C THR A 47 11.34 3.95 2.12
N GLY A 48 11.75 3.85 3.40
CA GLY A 48 12.35 4.95 4.13
C GLY A 48 11.46 6.19 4.14
N MET A 49 11.99 7.34 3.67
CA MET A 49 11.24 8.61 3.57
C MET A 49 10.61 8.86 2.19
N ASN A 50 10.77 7.96 1.23
CA ASN A 50 10.25 8.12 -0.14
C ASN A 50 8.82 7.57 -0.26
N GLN A 51 7.92 8.08 0.59
CA GLN A 51 6.54 7.61 0.70
C GLN A 51 5.56 8.66 0.17
N HIS A 52 4.55 8.21 -0.56
CA HIS A 52 3.38 9.01 -0.91
C HIS A 52 2.13 8.32 -0.33
N THR A 53 1.39 9.02 0.54
CA THR A 53 0.16 8.50 1.15
C THR A 53 -1.04 9.21 0.55
N GLY A 54 -1.97 8.45 -0.04
CA GLY A 54 -3.27 8.93 -0.49
C GLY A 54 -4.40 8.34 0.35
N ASN A 55 -5.59 8.97 0.32
CA ASN A 55 -6.81 8.39 0.88
C ASN A 55 -7.68 7.80 -0.23
N LEU A 56 -8.34 6.69 0.07
CA LEU A 56 -9.32 6.08 -0.82
C LEU A 56 -10.68 6.65 -0.43
N THR A 57 -11.14 7.67 -1.16
CA THR A 57 -12.46 8.29 -0.92
C THR A 57 -13.50 7.67 -1.85
#